data_AF-A0A078BCV9-F1
#
_entry.id   AF-A0A078BCV9-F1
#
_cell.length_a   1.000
_cell.length_b   1.000
_cell.length_c   1.000
_cell.angle_alpha   90.00
_cell.angle_beta   90.00
_cell.angle_gamma   90.00
#
_symmetry.space_group_name_H-M   'P 1'
#
loop_
_entity.id
_entity.type
_entity.pdbx_description
1 polymer ?
#
loop_
_entity_poly.entity_id
_entity_poly.type
_entity_poly.pdbx_seq_one_letter_code
_entity_poly.pdbx_strand_id
1 'polypeptide(L)'
;MTDEQMIEFIPRIAKLGYVWQFIKVGGLHSNALITSTFASDFANRGMLAYVEKIQREERNNGVDTLAHQKWAGANYYDKYLKTVQGGVASTAAMGKG
;
A
#
# COMPACT_ATOMS: atom_id res chain seq x y z
N MET A 1 -12.89 0.24 27.70
CA MET A 1 -12.72 -1.20 27.36
C MET A 1 -11.29 -1.56 27.71
N THR A 2 -11.04 -2.73 28.28
CA THR A 2 -9.69 -3.27 28.43
C THR A 2 -9.15 -3.77 27.08
N ASP A 3 -7.85 -4.04 26.99
CA ASP A 3 -7.24 -4.60 25.78
C ASP A 3 -7.88 -5.94 25.39
N GLU A 4 -8.09 -6.84 26.35
CA GLU A 4 -8.86 -8.08 26.11
C GLU A 4 -10.27 -7.79 25.57
N GLN A 5 -10.97 -6.79 26.11
CA GLN A 5 -12.31 -6.45 25.63
C GLN A 5 -12.28 -5.89 24.20
N MET A 6 -11.21 -5.19 23.79
CA MET A 6 -11.05 -4.67 22.44
C MET A 6 -10.75 -5.79 21.43
N ILE A 7 -9.85 -6.71 21.78
CA ILE A 7 -9.56 -7.92 20.99
C ILE A 7 -10.86 -8.71 20.73
N GLU A 8 -11.66 -8.90 21.77
CA GLU A 8 -12.90 -9.69 21.70
C GLU A 8 -14.11 -8.90 21.19
N PHE A 9 -14.00 -7.62 20.84
CA PHE A 9 -15.16 -6.81 20.50
C PHE A 9 -15.89 -7.32 19.23
N ILE A 10 -15.15 -7.47 18.13
CA ILE A 10 -15.69 -7.90 16.83
C ILE A 10 -16.29 -9.33 16.91
N PRO A 11 -15.59 -10.33 17.48
CA PRO A 11 -16.17 -11.67 17.68
C PRO A 11 -17.41 -11.68 18.57
N ARG A 12 -17.45 -10.87 19.63
CA ARG A 12 -18.60 -10.84 20.56
C ARG A 12 -19.85 -10.30 19.90
N ILE A 13 -19.77 -9.19 19.18
CA ILE A 13 -20.95 -8.62 18.52
C ILE A 13 -21.37 -9.45 17.30
N ALA A 14 -20.45 -10.17 16.66
CA ALA A 14 -20.82 -11.15 15.63
C ALA A 14 -21.79 -12.22 16.16
N LYS A 15 -21.57 -12.72 17.39
CA LYS A 15 -22.47 -13.68 18.07
C LYS A 15 -23.87 -13.13 18.35
N LEU A 16 -24.05 -11.81 18.31
CA LEU A 16 -25.35 -11.13 18.50
C LEU A 16 -26.08 -10.84 17.18
N GLY A 17 -25.51 -11.22 16.03
CA GLY A 17 -26.12 -11.01 14.71
C GLY A 17 -25.59 -9.79 13.93
N TYR A 18 -24.54 -9.12 14.40
CA TYR A 18 -23.87 -8.06 13.63
C TYR A 18 -22.94 -8.67 12.57
N VAL A 19 -23.51 -9.00 11.41
CA VAL A 19 -22.84 -9.75 10.33
C VAL A 19 -21.98 -8.90 9.38
N TRP A 20 -22.09 -7.57 9.45
CA TRP A 20 -21.27 -6.64 8.66
C TRP A 20 -20.67 -5.59 9.59
N GLN A 21 -19.35 -5.60 9.71
CA GLN A 21 -18.61 -4.77 10.67
C GLN A 21 -17.41 -4.13 9.95
N PHE A 22 -17.27 -2.81 10.09
CA PHE A 22 -16.22 -2.05 9.40
C PHE A 22 -15.90 -0.77 10.15
N ILE A 23 -14.67 -0.27 9.98
CA ILE A 23 -14.22 0.99 10.57
C ILE A 23 -14.36 2.09 9.52
N LYS A 24 -15.32 3.00 9.72
CA LYS A 24 -15.66 4.07 8.76
C LYS A 24 -14.46 4.92 8.33
N VAL A 25 -13.57 5.23 9.27
CA VAL A 25 -12.47 6.20 9.08
C VAL A 25 -11.10 5.59 9.39
N GLY A 26 -10.96 4.26 9.33
CA GLY A 26 -9.69 3.58 9.60
C GLY A 26 -8.58 4.06 8.68
N GLY A 27 -8.87 4.18 7.38
CA GLY A 27 -7.94 4.71 6.38
C GLY A 27 -7.56 6.19 6.57
N LEU A 28 -8.50 7.02 7.04
CA LEU A 28 -8.22 8.44 7.30
C LEU A 28 -7.20 8.60 8.43
N HIS A 29 -7.43 7.92 9.56
CA HIS A 29 -6.54 7.99 10.71
C HIS A 29 -5.18 7.33 10.44
N SER A 30 -5.14 6.18 9.74
CA SER A 30 -3.87 5.53 9.39
C SER A 30 -3.02 6.41 8.47
N ASN A 31 -3.62 7.01 7.44
CA ASN A 31 -2.92 7.86 6.49
C ASN A 31 -2.42 9.16 7.17
N ALA A 32 -3.26 9.81 7.96
CA ALA A 32 -2.86 11.01 8.68
C ALA A 32 -1.68 10.75 9.64
N LEU A 33 -1.71 9.62 10.37
CA LEU A 33 -0.65 9.24 11.29
C LEU A 33 0.67 8.94 10.58
N ILE A 34 0.65 8.10 9.53
CA ILE A 34 1.89 7.75 8.82
C ILE A 34 2.48 8.97 8.12
N THR A 35 1.67 9.81 7.47
CA THR A 35 2.16 11.01 6.78
C THR A 35 2.76 12.02 7.76
N SER A 36 2.10 12.30 8.88
CA SER A 36 2.61 13.25 9.89
C SER A 36 3.94 12.77 10.51
N THR A 37 3.99 11.51 10.93
CA THR A 37 5.19 10.96 11.58
C THR A 37 6.35 10.76 10.60
N PHE A 38 6.05 10.35 9.36
CA PHE A 38 7.05 10.25 8.29
C PHE A 38 7.61 11.62 7.91
N ALA A 39 6.76 12.65 7.73
CA ALA A 39 7.22 13.99 7.35
C ALA A 39 8.15 14.59 8.40
N SER A 40 7.80 14.45 9.69
CA SER A 40 8.65 14.89 10.79
C SER A 40 10.00 14.17 10.81
N ASP A 41 10.02 12.85 10.59
CA ASP A 41 11.25 12.06 10.58
C ASP A 41 12.12 12.36 9.35
N PHE A 42 11.49 12.52 8.17
CA PHE A 42 12.17 12.87 6.93
C PHE A 42 12.81 14.26 7.02
N ALA A 43 12.15 15.23 7.67
CA ALA A 43 12.74 16.56 7.89
C ALA A 43 14.07 16.49 8.68
N ASN A 44 14.23 15.49 9.55
CA ASN A 44 15.43 15.32 10.37
C ASN A 44 16.49 14.40 9.73
N ARG A 45 16.07 13.30 9.10
CA ARG A 45 16.97 12.22 8.61
C ARG A 45 16.97 12.03 7.09
N GLY A 46 16.15 12.76 6.36
CA GLY A 46 16.05 12.69 4.90
C GLY A 46 15.78 11.28 4.40
N MET A 47 16.52 10.88 3.36
CA MET A 47 16.31 9.60 2.66
C MET A 47 16.44 8.37 3.57
N LEU A 48 17.17 8.43 4.68
CA LEU A 48 17.24 7.32 5.62
C LEU A 48 15.86 7.01 6.21
N ALA A 49 15.08 8.04 6.58
CA ALA A 49 13.71 7.86 7.07
C ALA A 49 12.81 7.19 6.03
N TYR A 50 12.96 7.55 4.75
CA TYR A 50 12.19 6.94 3.67
C TYR A 50 12.56 5.47 3.45
N VAL A 51 13.86 5.15 3.37
CA VAL A 51 14.29 3.76 3.16
C VAL A 51 13.88 2.88 4.34
N GLU A 52 14.03 3.37 5.57
CA GLU A 52 13.71 2.59 6.78
C GLU A 52 12.21 2.44 7.02
N LYS A 53 11.45 3.53 7.04
CA LYS A 53 10.01 3.48 7.39
C LYS A 53 9.12 3.02 6.25
N ILE A 54 9.53 3.23 5.00
CA ILE A 54 8.69 2.93 3.82
C ILE A 54 9.25 1.74 3.06
N GLN A 55 10.35 1.89 2.33
CA GLN A 55 10.78 0.87 1.36
C GLN A 55 11.18 -0.47 2.00
N ARG A 56 11.89 -0.45 3.15
CA ARG A 56 12.24 -1.68 3.87
C ARG A 56 11.01 -2.34 4.46
N GLU A 57 10.09 -1.58 5.04
CA GLU A 57 8.86 -2.14 5.60
C GLU A 57 7.93 -2.68 4.50
N GLU A 58 7.82 -2.01 3.35
CA GLU A 58 7.12 -2.55 2.19
C GLU A 58 7.73 -3.90 1.75
N ARG A 59 9.06 -4.02 1.75
CA ARG A 59 9.76 -5.28 1.44
C ARG A 59 9.50 -6.35 2.50
N ASN A 60 9.66 -6.01 3.78
CA ASN A 60 9.51 -6.95 4.91
C ASN A 60 8.10 -7.52 4.99
N ASN A 61 7.09 -6.71 4.67
CA ASN A 61 5.68 -7.08 4.71
C ASN A 61 5.13 -7.54 3.34
N GLY A 62 5.96 -7.60 2.30
CA GLY A 62 5.55 -8.03 0.96
C GLY A 62 4.49 -7.14 0.31
N VAL A 63 4.55 -5.82 0.53
CA VAL A 63 3.59 -4.86 -0.01
C VAL A 63 3.84 -4.66 -1.51
N ASP A 64 2.83 -4.97 -2.33
CA ASP A 64 2.93 -4.96 -3.80
C ASP A 64 3.30 -3.58 -4.38
N THR A 65 2.98 -2.49 -3.68
CA THR A 65 3.30 -1.11 -4.10
C THR A 65 4.79 -0.82 -4.11
N LEU A 66 5.64 -1.66 -3.49
CA LEU A 66 7.09 -1.55 -3.61
C LEU A 66 7.51 -1.56 -5.10
N ALA A 67 6.87 -2.42 -5.89
CA ALA A 67 7.00 -2.47 -7.34
C ALA A 67 5.91 -1.60 -8.01
N HIS A 68 5.85 -0.32 -7.66
CA HIS A 68 4.76 0.59 -8.03
C HIS A 68 4.46 0.64 -9.54
N GLN A 69 5.44 0.51 -10.43
CA GLN A 69 5.19 0.45 -11.88
C GLN A 69 4.39 -0.80 -12.30
N LYS A 70 4.75 -1.96 -11.74
CA LYS A 70 4.00 -3.21 -11.95
C LYS A 70 2.61 -3.09 -11.34
N TRP A 71 2.51 -2.57 -10.12
CA TRP A 71 1.24 -2.39 -9.41
C TRP A 71 0.30 -1.44 -10.15
N ALA A 72 0.82 -0.34 -10.71
CA ALA A 72 0.07 0.63 -11.51
C ALA A 72 -0.32 0.12 -12.92
N GLY A 73 0.06 -1.10 -13.29
CA GLY A 73 -0.35 -1.72 -14.55
C GLY A 73 0.52 -1.38 -15.76
N ALA A 74 1.77 -0.91 -15.57
CA ALA A 74 2.67 -0.61 -16.70
C ALA A 74 2.82 -1.81 -17.65
N ASN A 75 2.95 -3.03 -17.10
CA ASN A 75 3.02 -4.26 -17.89
C ASN A 75 1.75 -4.56 -18.69
N TYR A 76 0.57 -4.16 -18.18
CA TYR A 76 -0.69 -4.33 -18.89
C TYR A 76 -0.73 -3.44 -20.13
N TYR A 77 -0.36 -2.16 -19.96
CA TYR A 77 -0.29 -1.21 -21.07
C TYR A 77 0.79 -1.57 -22.09
N ASP A 78 1.95 -2.06 -21.66
CA ASP A 78 3.00 -2.51 -22.59
C ASP A 78 2.56 -3.70 -23.45
N LYS A 79 1.81 -4.65 -22.87
CA LYS A 79 1.22 -5.76 -23.64
C LYS A 79 0.19 -5.27 -24.65
N TYR A 80 -0.64 -4.30 -24.25
CA TYR A 80 -1.60 -3.66 -25.15
C TYR A 80 -0.88 -2.99 -26.33
N LEU A 81 0.12 -2.14 -26.06
CA LEU A 81 0.91 -1.46 -27.09
C LEU A 81 1.57 -2.44 -28.07
N LYS A 82 2.22 -3.49 -27.55
CA LYS A 82 2.82 -4.53 -28.38
C LYS A 82 1.81 -5.26 -29.22
N THR A 83 0.60 -5.52 -28.71
CA THR A 83 -0.46 -6.19 -29.47
C THR A 83 -0.92 -5.34 -30.65
N VAL A 84 -1.11 -4.02 -30.44
CA VAL A 84 -1.55 -3.10 -31.49
C VAL A 84 -0.46 -2.80 -32.52
N GLN A 85 0.82 -2.81 -32.11
CA GLN A 85 1.96 -2.48 -32.96
C GLN A 85 2.63 -3.70 -33.62
N GLY A 86 1.99 -4.88 -33.62
CA GLY A 86 2.55 -6.08 -34.27
C GLY A 86 3.79 -6.66 -33.58
N GLY A 87 3.91 -6.46 -32.26
CA GLY A 87 4.92 -7.07 -31.40
C GLY A 87 6.12 -6.18 -31.06
N VAL A 88 6.31 -5.05 -31.74
CA VAL A 88 7.46 -4.15 -31.53
C VAL A 88 6.98 -2.75 -31.13
N ALA A 89 7.37 -2.31 -29.94
CA ALA A 89 7.10 -0.97 -29.42
C ALA A 89 8.41 -0.32 -28.96
N SER A 90 8.84 0.76 -29.61
CA SER A 90 10.07 1.49 -29.25
C SER A 90 9.93 2.36 -27.99
N THR A 91 8.70 2.54 -27.49
CA THR A 91 8.34 3.41 -26.36
C THR A 91 7.68 2.67 -25.20
N ALA A 92 7.90 1.35 -25.08
CA ALA A 92 7.38 0.54 -23.97
C ALA A 92 7.93 1.06 -22.63
N ALA A 93 7.05 1.22 -21.64
CA ALA A 93 7.36 1.82 -20.36
C ALA A 93 8.30 0.95 -19.51
N MET A 94 8.24 -0.37 -19.67
CA MET A 94 9.07 -1.35 -18.95
C MET A 94 10.23 -1.87 -19.82
N GLY A 95 10.65 -1.12 -20.85
CA GLY A 95 11.86 -1.40 -21.62
C GLY A 95 13.14 -1.38 -20.76
N LYS A 96 14.22 -2.02 -21.24
CA LYS A 96 15.53 -1.95 -20.57
C LYS A 96 16.07 -0.52 -20.63
N GLY A 97 16.08 0.16 -19.48
CA GLY A 97 16.97 1.27 -19.15
C GLY A 97 17.96 0.81 -18.09
#